data_AF-K5WGI7-F1
#
_entry.id   AF-K5WGI7-F1
#
_cell.length_a   1.000
_cell.length_b   1.000
_cell.length_c   1.000
_cell.angle_alpha   90.00
_cell.angle_beta   90.00
_cell.angle_gamma   90.00
#
_symmetry.space_group_name_H-M   'P 1'
#
loop_
_entity.id
_entity.type
_entity.pdbx_description
1 polymer ?
#
loop_
_entity_poly.entity_id
_entity_poly.type
_entity_poly.pdbx_seq_one_letter_code
_entity_poly.pdbx_strand_id
1 'polypeptide(L)'
;MSETLLAVLLVTSSAKGSSLVYRWPPHPATRPRLARPLPTHDATCVHADNPWRAAHASQPSNPCNEYGQHELDIHEHDELLGYSAEFLASLLCPHSAMCHQKFELVVDELAFIGHPVCAEEDGGWRF
;
A
#
# COMPACT_ATOMS: atom_id res chain seq x y z
N MET A 1 2.04 -18.32 -14.64
CA MET A 1 1.39 -16.99 -14.60
C MET A 1 2.45 -16.01 -14.15
N SER A 2 2.67 -14.91 -14.87
CA SER A 2 3.74 -13.96 -14.55
C SER A 2 3.28 -13.02 -13.43
N GLU A 3 3.59 -13.37 -12.18
CA GLU A 3 3.45 -12.44 -11.06
C GLU A 3 4.45 -11.30 -11.26
N THR A 4 3.96 -10.07 -11.38
CA THR A 4 4.82 -8.89 -11.53
C THR A 4 5.01 -8.25 -10.16
N LEU A 5 6.24 -8.26 -9.65
CA LEU A 5 6.61 -7.52 -8.44
C LEU A 5 6.29 -6.02 -8.63
N LEU A 6 5.46 -5.46 -7.75
CA LEU A 6 5.03 -4.06 -7.80
C LEU A 6 5.94 -3.14 -6.97
N ALA A 7 6.26 -3.56 -5.75
CA ALA A 7 7.07 -2.80 -4.82
C ALA A 7 7.76 -3.73 -3.82
N VAL A 8 8.86 -3.27 -3.22
CA VAL A 8 9.52 -3.85 -2.05
C VAL A 8 9.38 -2.87 -0.91
N LEU A 9 8.86 -3.32 0.22
CA LEU A 9 8.59 -2.51 1.40
C LEU A 9 9.38 -3.05 2.59
N LEU A 10 9.98 -2.16 3.37
CA LEU A 10 10.52 -2.49 4.68
C LEU A 10 9.65 -1.82 5.73
N VAL A 11 9.03 -2.65 6.56
CA VAL A 11 8.21 -2.21 7.68
C VAL A 11 8.89 -2.67 8.96
N THR A 12 8.89 -1.79 9.96
CA THR A 12 9.46 -2.08 11.27
C THR A 12 8.41 -1.86 12.35
N SER A 13 8.49 -2.62 13.43
CA SER A 13 7.68 -2.41 14.63
C SER A 13 8.59 -2.09 15.81
N SER A 14 8.22 -1.08 16.58
CA SER A 14 8.95 -0.63 17.76
C SER A 14 7.95 -0.29 18.88
N ALA A 15 8.47 0.10 20.05
CA ALA A 15 7.64 0.58 21.17
C ALA A 15 6.76 1.79 20.80
N LYS A 16 7.11 2.51 19.73
CA LYS A 16 6.34 3.64 19.18
C LYS A 16 5.21 3.20 18.23
N GLY A 17 5.12 1.93 17.88
CA GLY A 17 4.21 1.39 16.86
C GLY A 17 4.94 0.92 15.60
N SER A 18 4.14 0.59 14.59
CA SER A 18 4.62 0.11 13.29
C SER A 18 4.84 1.27 12.32
N SER A 19 5.91 1.21 11.53
CA SER A 19 6.27 2.25 10.57
C SER A 19 6.87 1.65 9.29
N LEU A 20 6.44 2.19 8.15
CA LEU A 20 7.04 1.95 6.84
C LEU A 20 8.30 2.81 6.70
N VAL A 21 9.48 2.18 6.73
CA VAL A 21 10.78 2.89 6.78
C VAL A 21 11.48 2.94 5.43
N TYR A 22 11.14 2.05 4.50
CA TYR A 22 11.70 2.03 3.17
C TYR A 22 10.72 1.47 2.14
N ARG A 23 10.82 1.98 0.92
CA ARG A 23 10.09 1.46 -0.24
C ARG A 23 10.92 1.58 -1.52
N TRP A 24 10.72 0.62 -2.43
CA TRP A 24 11.27 0.67 -3.77
C TRP A 24 10.25 0.14 -4.79
N PRO A 25 10.06 0.79 -5.95
CA PRO A 25 10.58 2.11 -6.31
C PRO A 25 10.04 3.24 -5.40
N PRO A 26 10.61 4.46 -5.42
CA PRO A 26 10.14 5.58 -4.58
C PRO A 26 8.64 5.89 -4.76
N HIS A 27 8.13 5.69 -5.97
CA HIS A 27 6.72 5.86 -6.33
C HIS A 27 6.23 4.62 -7.10
N PRO A 28 5.80 3.55 -6.42
CA PRO A 28 5.33 2.36 -7.10
C PRO A 28 3.95 2.62 -7.71
N ALA A 29 3.83 2.39 -9.01
CA ALA A 29 2.59 2.52 -9.75
C ALA A 29 2.02 1.15 -10.09
N THR A 30 0.75 0.93 -9.75
CA THR A 30 0.00 -0.24 -10.21
C THR A 30 -0.21 -0.12 -11.72
N ARG A 31 0.20 -1.13 -12.50
CA ARG A 31 -0.03 -1.11 -13.96
C ARG A 31 -1.53 -1.13 -14.25
N PRO A 32 -2.04 -0.37 -15.26
CA PRO A 32 -3.47 -0.31 -15.59
C PRO A 32 -4.11 -1.66 -15.91
N ARG A 33 -3.32 -2.67 -16.29
CA ARG A 33 -3.80 -4.04 -16.55
C ARG A 33 -4.14 -4.83 -15.28
N LEU A 34 -3.63 -4.39 -14.13
CA LEU A 34 -3.92 -4.94 -12.81
C LEU A 34 -4.98 -4.12 -12.07
N ALA A 35 -5.23 -2.88 -12.50
CA ALA A 35 -6.29 -2.08 -11.94
C ALA A 35 -7.64 -2.62 -12.43
N ARG A 36 -8.60 -2.78 -11.51
CA ARG A 36 -10.00 -3.02 -11.84
C ARG A 36 -10.44 -2.13 -13.02
N PRO A 37 -10.94 -2.70 -14.12
CA PRO A 37 -11.32 -1.91 -15.28
C PRO A 37 -12.37 -0.88 -14.88
N LEU A 38 -12.10 0.38 -15.21
CA LEU A 38 -13.02 1.49 -14.97
C LEU A 38 -14.31 1.23 -15.77
N PRO A 39 -15.48 1.12 -15.14
CA PRO A 39 -16.74 1.06 -15.86
C PRO A 39 -16.84 2.27 -16.78
N THR A 40 -16.98 2.05 -18.08
CA THR A 40 -17.25 3.13 -19.03
C THR A 40 -18.57 3.77 -18.61
N HIS A 41 -18.54 5.08 -18.40
CA HIS A 41 -19.64 5.86 -17.83
C HIS A 41 -20.81 5.97 -18.80
N ASP A 42 -21.47 4.85 -19.09
CA ASP A 42 -22.78 4.82 -19.72
C ASP A 42 -23.84 4.84 -18.61
N ALA A 43 -24.88 5.63 -18.81
CA ALA A 43 -25.77 6.26 -17.82
C ALA A 43 -26.48 5.37 -16.76
N THR A 44 -26.14 4.09 -16.65
CA THR A 44 -26.64 3.12 -15.65
C THR A 44 -25.74 2.97 -14.42
N CYS A 45 -24.53 3.53 -14.41
CA CYS A 45 -23.57 3.43 -13.29
C CYS A 45 -23.92 4.30 -12.05
N VAL A 46 -25.02 5.05 -12.09
CA VAL A 46 -25.49 5.86 -10.94
C VAL A 46 -25.93 5.00 -9.74
N HIS A 47 -26.17 3.70 -9.95
CA HIS A 47 -26.75 2.82 -8.92
C HIS A 47 -25.87 1.66 -8.41
N ALA A 48 -24.71 1.36 -9.02
CA ALA A 48 -24.14 0.02 -8.85
C ALA A 48 -22.87 -0.14 -7.98
N ASP A 49 -21.93 0.80 -7.87
CA ASP A 49 -20.65 0.45 -7.25
C ASP A 49 -20.28 1.32 -6.03
N ASN A 50 -20.99 1.07 -4.92
CA ASN A 50 -20.61 1.53 -3.58
C ASN A 50 -19.14 1.17 -3.21
N PRO A 51 -18.59 -0.01 -3.59
CA PRO A 51 -17.19 -0.35 -3.32
C PRO A 51 -16.19 0.49 -4.12
N TRP A 52 -16.51 0.82 -5.39
CA TRP A 52 -15.64 1.65 -6.23
C TRP A 52 -15.57 3.09 -5.72
N ARG A 53 -16.73 3.65 -5.30
CA ARG A 53 -16.78 4.96 -4.65
C ARG A 53 -15.99 4.99 -3.34
N ALA A 54 -16.04 3.92 -2.55
CA ALA A 54 -15.27 3.83 -1.31
C ALA A 54 -13.75 3.81 -1.57
N ALA A 55 -13.29 3.07 -2.59
CA ALA A 55 -11.88 2.98 -2.96
C ALA A 55 -11.31 4.26 -3.61
N HIS A 56 -12.17 5.11 -4.19
CA HIS A 56 -11.77 6.33 -4.90
C HIS A 56 -12.32 7.62 -4.28
N ALA A 57 -12.83 7.58 -3.03
CA ALA A 57 -13.48 8.71 -2.37
C ALA A 57 -12.57 9.93 -2.20
N SER A 58 -11.25 9.74 -2.18
CA SER A 58 -10.22 10.78 -2.06
C SER A 58 -9.74 11.35 -3.39
N GLN A 59 -10.24 10.89 -4.55
CA GLN A 59 -9.90 11.54 -5.81
C GLN A 59 -10.64 12.87 -5.95
N PRO A 60 -9.94 14.03 -5.96
CA PRO A 60 -10.60 15.28 -6.27
C PRO A 60 -11.10 15.20 -7.72
N SER A 61 -12.38 15.48 -7.92
CA SER A 61 -12.92 15.72 -9.26
C SER A 61 -12.16 16.88 -9.89
N ASN A 62 -11.24 16.61 -10.81
CA ASN A 62 -10.55 17.65 -11.56
C ASN A 62 -11.50 18.28 -12.59
N PRO A 63 -11.72 19.59 -12.51
CA PRO A 63 -11.67 20.42 -13.69
C PRO A 63 -10.39 21.26 -13.62
N CYS A 64 -9.65 21.22 -14.72
CA CYS A 64 -8.43 21.96 -15.01
C CYS A 64 -8.26 23.28 -14.24
N ASN A 65 -7.12 23.46 -13.54
CA ASN A 65 -6.48 24.77 -13.48
C ASN A 65 -4.96 24.68 -13.33
N GLU A 66 -4.29 25.53 -14.11
CA GLU A 66 -2.86 25.70 -14.29
C GLU A 66 -2.31 26.67 -13.21
N TYR A 67 -1.02 26.53 -12.85
CA TYR A 67 -0.19 27.39 -11.98
C TYR A 67 -0.39 27.32 -10.46
N GLY A 68 0.49 26.57 -9.77
CA GLY A 68 0.62 26.59 -8.31
C GLY A 68 1.82 25.78 -7.80
N GLN A 69 2.97 26.47 -7.70
CA GLN A 69 4.03 26.34 -6.69
C GLN A 69 4.30 24.95 -6.05
N HIS A 70 5.42 24.34 -6.47
CA HIS A 70 6.49 23.77 -5.63
C HIS A 70 6.24 23.69 -4.09
N GLU A 71 5.33 22.83 -3.63
CA GLU A 71 5.36 22.23 -2.30
C GLU A 71 5.89 20.80 -2.44
N LEU A 72 7.22 20.67 -2.50
CA LEU A 72 7.88 19.36 -2.56
C LEU A 72 7.85 18.67 -1.18
N ASP A 73 7.48 17.39 -1.22
CA ASP A 73 8.06 16.30 -0.42
C ASP A 73 7.74 16.17 1.08
N ILE A 74 6.47 16.27 1.50
CA ILE A 74 6.09 15.76 2.85
C ILE A 74 4.93 14.76 2.81
N HIS A 75 3.92 14.98 1.96
CA HIS A 75 2.74 14.11 1.91
C HIS A 75 2.84 12.96 0.90
N GLU A 76 3.85 12.94 0.02
CA GLU A 76 4.05 11.85 -0.95
C GLU A 76 4.46 10.53 -0.31
N HIS A 77 4.84 10.54 0.98
CA HIS A 77 5.14 9.34 1.73
C HIS A 77 3.92 8.74 2.43
N ASP A 78 2.78 9.42 2.40
CA ASP A 78 1.63 9.06 3.22
C ASP A 78 0.73 8.03 2.53
N GLU A 79 0.72 7.99 1.19
CA GLU A 79 -0.07 7.04 0.41
C GLU A 79 0.78 6.16 -0.52
N LEU A 80 0.50 4.86 -0.53
CA LEU A 80 1.24 3.84 -1.25
C LEU A 80 0.28 2.76 -1.75
N LEU A 81 0.26 2.54 -3.07
CA LEU A 81 -0.62 1.55 -3.72
C LEU A 81 -2.12 1.75 -3.39
N GLY A 82 -2.52 2.99 -3.08
CA GLY A 82 -3.89 3.33 -2.67
C GLY A 82 -4.18 3.21 -1.17
N TYR A 83 -3.17 2.90 -0.35
CA TYR A 83 -3.30 2.75 1.10
C TYR A 83 -2.41 3.72 1.84
N SER A 84 -2.79 4.12 3.06
CA SER A 84 -1.88 4.92 3.88
C SER A 84 -0.66 4.11 4.33
N ALA A 85 0.49 4.77 4.46
CA ALA A 85 1.72 4.16 4.96
C ALA A 85 1.55 3.62 6.39
N GLU A 86 0.80 4.33 7.23
CA GLU A 86 0.45 3.89 8.59
C GLU A 86 -0.40 2.60 8.57
N PHE A 87 -1.42 2.55 7.71
CA PHE A 87 -2.26 1.35 7.58
C PHE A 87 -1.43 0.15 7.11
N LEU A 88 -0.67 0.31 6.02
CA LEU A 88 0.21 -0.76 5.53
C LEU A 88 1.23 -1.18 6.58
N ALA A 89 1.78 -0.24 7.34
CA ALA A 89 2.72 -0.57 8.40
C ALA A 89 2.07 -1.39 9.51
N SER A 90 0.86 -1.04 9.92
CA SER A 90 0.10 -1.82 10.91
C SER A 90 -0.27 -3.21 10.40
N LEU A 91 -0.55 -3.34 9.11
CA LEU A 91 -1.02 -4.56 8.48
C LEU A 91 0.11 -5.55 8.18
N LEU A 92 1.27 -5.05 7.74
CA LEU A 92 2.42 -5.84 7.30
C LEU A 92 3.43 -6.12 8.41
N CYS A 93 3.21 -5.59 9.62
CA CYS A 93 3.95 -5.97 10.82
C CYS A 93 3.17 -7.01 11.64
N PRO A 94 3.42 -8.31 11.42
CA PRO A 94 2.73 -9.35 12.18
C PRO A 94 3.22 -9.41 13.63
N HIS A 95 2.45 -10.12 14.47
CA HIS A 95 2.83 -10.38 15.85
C HIS A 95 4.13 -11.18 15.93
N SER A 96 4.94 -10.98 16.97
CA SER A 96 6.25 -11.64 17.15
C SER A 96 6.17 -13.16 17.09
N ALA A 97 5.09 -13.75 17.57
CA ALA A 97 4.80 -15.19 17.48
C ALA A 97 4.71 -15.74 16.04
N MET A 98 4.57 -14.87 15.04
CA MET A 98 4.55 -15.20 13.61
C MET A 98 5.83 -14.79 12.87
N CYS A 99 6.83 -14.25 13.57
CA CYS A 99 8.15 -14.01 13.00
C CYS A 99 8.84 -15.34 12.64
N HIS A 100 9.80 -15.28 11.72
CA HIS A 100 10.53 -16.45 11.20
C HIS A 100 9.66 -17.43 10.41
N GLN A 101 8.48 -16.99 9.98
CA GLN A 101 7.59 -17.72 9.07
C GLN A 101 7.30 -16.85 7.85
N LYS A 102 7.23 -17.47 6.67
CA LYS A 102 6.79 -16.74 5.47
C LYS A 102 5.28 -16.50 5.56
N PHE A 103 4.84 -15.33 5.14
CA PHE A 103 3.42 -15.03 5.00
C PHE A 103 3.09 -14.56 3.58
N GLU A 104 1.84 -14.76 3.22
CA GLU A 104 1.17 -14.16 2.08
C GLU A 104 -0.14 -13.56 2.58
N LEU A 105 -0.36 -12.28 2.29
CA LEU A 105 -1.56 -11.54 2.66
C LEU A 105 -2.12 -10.86 1.41
N VAL A 106 -3.37 -11.13 1.09
CA VAL A 106 -4.04 -10.51 -0.05
C VAL A 106 -5.03 -9.45 0.44
N VAL A 107 -4.90 -8.24 -0.09
CA VAL A 107 -5.78 -7.09 0.19
C VAL A 107 -6.18 -6.47 -1.14
N ASP A 108 -7.49 -6.41 -1.39
CA ASP A 108 -8.05 -6.07 -2.70
C ASP A 108 -7.41 -6.87 -3.84
N GLU A 109 -6.66 -6.21 -4.72
CA GLU A 109 -6.01 -6.79 -5.89
C GLU A 109 -4.49 -7.01 -5.68
N LEU A 110 -3.99 -6.77 -4.45
CA LEU A 110 -2.57 -6.83 -4.11
C LEU A 110 -2.27 -8.03 -3.21
N ALA A 111 -1.23 -8.79 -3.57
CA ALA A 111 -0.65 -9.81 -2.71
C ALA A 111 0.66 -9.29 -2.09
N PHE A 112 0.71 -9.25 -0.77
CA PHE A 112 1.89 -8.94 0.01
C PHE A 112 2.54 -10.23 0.49
N ILE A 113 3.78 -10.45 0.09
CA ILE A 113 4.56 -11.64 0.46
C ILE A 113 5.73 -11.16 1.30
N GLY A 114 5.96 -11.80 2.45
CA GLY A 114 7.01 -11.38 3.36
C GLY A 114 7.54 -12.49 4.25
N HIS A 115 8.68 -12.22 4.87
CA HIS A 115 9.28 -13.05 5.92
C HIS A 115 9.68 -12.14 7.08
N PRO A 116 8.77 -11.84 8.01
CA PRO A 116 9.01 -10.99 9.17
C PRO A 116 10.07 -11.60 10.07
N VAL A 117 10.95 -10.75 10.59
CA VAL A 117 12.01 -11.13 11.52
C VAL A 117 11.92 -10.22 12.73
N CYS A 118 12.10 -10.78 13.92
CA CYS A 118 12.26 -10.02 15.15
C CYS A 118 13.60 -10.34 15.82
N ALA A 119 14.04 -9.46 16.71
CA ALA A 119 15.16 -9.76 17.59
C ALA A 119 14.73 -10.82 18.60
N GLU A 120 15.62 -11.79 18.82
CA GLU A 120 15.49 -12.81 19.86
C GLU A 120 15.74 -12.19 21.25
N GLU A 121 15.50 -12.95 22.32
CA GLU A 121 15.74 -12.50 23.71
C GLU A 121 17.21 -12.11 23.98
N ASP A 122 18.15 -12.67 23.22
CA ASP A 122 19.59 -12.36 23.28
C ASP A 122 19.96 -11.08 22.49
N GLY A 123 18.98 -10.44 21.84
CA GLY A 123 19.19 -9.28 20.96
C GLY A 123 19.76 -9.64 19.58
N GLY A 124 19.93 -10.93 19.30
CA GLY A 124 20.38 -11.45 18.02
C GLY A 124 19.28 -11.41 16.95
N TRP A 125 19.69 -11.36 15.69
CA TRP A 125 18.80 -11.47 14.53
C TRP A 125 19.11 -12.77 13.79
N ARG A 126 18.10 -13.62 13.62
CA ARG A 126 18.22 -14.93 12.95
C ARG A 126 17.17 -15.03 11.85
N PHE A 127 17.52 -15.72 10.77
CA PHE A 127 16.71 -15.90 9.56
C PHE A 127 16.29 -17.35 9.41
#